data_AF-C4Y9B7-F1
#
_entry.id   AF-C4Y9B7-F1
#
_cell.length_a   1.000
_cell.length_b   1.000
_cell.length_c   1.000
_cell.angle_alpha   90.00
_cell.angle_beta   90.00
_cell.angle_gamma   90.00
#
_symmetry.space_group_name_H-M   'P 1'
#
loop_
_entity.id
_entity.type
_entity.pdbx_description
1 polymer ?
#
loop_
_entity_poly.entity_id
_entity_poly.type
_entity_poly.pdbx_seq_one_letter_code
_entity_poly.pdbx_strand_id
1 'polypeptide(L)'
;MFWPLFDSQLIGFKAPDHNPSIIKCTKSTLQTLYAITYFSYETDIIDIACTPNIWSNSFINTNAYCEFDSDPTPGLVPYIYSQDSCDSIMSSPMQQALTTDLSSPDSGFGEDVTSKSSSDTFSLCDMNHNILQVGPNARFFVIKSYSPLDVEAALKHCVWTSTELGNKKLAKAFEETSDGIFLFYSVNGSSRFCGVAQMQAQIDYTKETDIWVESTRWKGIFPVQWHFVIDIPNKFFRLLRVPANENKPVTNSRDTQELPHEVGVAMLNIFSGFHSQKQSS
;
A
#
# COMPACT_ATOMS: atom_id res chain seq x y z
N MET A 1 -45.20 -11.16 -10.64
CA MET A 1 -44.35 -11.28 -9.44
C MET A 1 -43.05 -11.95 -9.90
N PHE A 2 -42.12 -11.15 -10.42
CA PHE A 2 -40.82 -11.65 -10.89
C PHE A 2 -39.87 -11.69 -9.71
N TRP A 3 -39.46 -12.89 -9.31
CA TRP A 3 -38.36 -13.09 -8.38
C TRP A 3 -37.05 -12.91 -9.17
N PRO A 4 -36.10 -12.06 -8.74
CA PRO A 4 -34.79 -12.04 -9.36
C PRO A 4 -34.07 -13.35 -8.99
N LEU A 5 -33.61 -14.07 -10.01
CA LEU A 5 -33.03 -15.41 -9.91
C LEU A 5 -31.60 -15.42 -9.30
N PHE A 6 -31.05 -14.26 -8.93
CA PHE A 6 -29.77 -14.15 -8.24
C PHE A 6 -29.80 -12.97 -7.27
N ASP A 7 -29.87 -13.26 -5.97
CA ASP A 7 -29.75 -12.25 -4.88
C ASP A 7 -28.28 -12.07 -4.46
N SER A 8 -27.34 -12.39 -5.35
CA SER A 8 -25.91 -12.42 -5.08
C SER A 8 -25.25 -11.25 -5.79
N GLN A 9 -25.03 -10.15 -5.07
CA GLN A 9 -24.20 -9.02 -5.54
C GLN A 9 -22.71 -9.38 -5.66
N LEU A 10 -22.31 -10.59 -5.24
CA LEU A 10 -20.94 -11.08 -5.25
C LEU A 10 -20.78 -12.25 -6.22
N ILE A 11 -19.93 -12.09 -7.22
CA ILE A 11 -19.45 -13.17 -8.09
C ILE A 11 -18.08 -13.60 -7.57
N GLY A 12 -18.02 -14.80 -6.99
CA GLY A 12 -16.79 -15.38 -6.46
C GLY A 12 -16.13 -16.32 -7.47
N PHE A 13 -14.87 -16.09 -7.81
CA PHE A 13 -14.04 -17.02 -8.57
C PHE A 13 -13.01 -17.64 -7.64
N LYS A 14 -13.14 -18.94 -7.37
CA LYS A 14 -12.15 -19.71 -6.62
C LYS A 14 -11.23 -20.43 -7.61
N ALA A 15 -9.93 -20.23 -7.51
CA ALA A 15 -8.99 -21.06 -8.26
C ALA A 15 -9.10 -22.53 -7.78
N PRO A 16 -8.94 -23.54 -8.66
CA PRO A 16 -8.95 -24.94 -8.25
C PRO A 16 -7.91 -25.22 -7.16
N ASP A 17 -8.20 -26.13 -6.23
CA ASP A 17 -7.36 -26.47 -5.06
C ASP A 17 -6.02 -27.20 -5.41
N HIS A 18 -5.49 -27.02 -6.63
CA HIS A 18 -4.29 -27.70 -7.10
C HIS A 18 -3.06 -26.80 -6.96
N ASN A 19 -2.00 -27.40 -6.39
CA ASN A 19 -0.65 -26.90 -6.15
C ASN A 19 -0.40 -25.40 -6.51
N PRO A 20 -0.29 -24.50 -5.50
CA PRO A 20 -0.10 -23.06 -5.71
C PRO A 20 1.17 -22.69 -6.51
N SER A 21 2.09 -23.64 -6.69
CA SER A 21 3.31 -23.46 -7.47
C SER A 21 3.14 -23.69 -8.99
N ILE A 22 2.00 -24.20 -9.48
CA ILE A 22 1.92 -24.78 -10.84
C ILE A 22 0.85 -24.14 -11.76
N ILE A 23 -0.18 -23.45 -11.25
CA ILE A 23 -1.23 -22.91 -12.14
C ILE A 23 -1.34 -21.38 -12.02
N LYS A 24 -0.62 -20.68 -12.90
CA LYS A 24 -0.90 -19.29 -13.23
C LYS A 24 -2.20 -19.24 -14.04
N CYS A 25 -3.09 -18.28 -13.75
CA CYS A 25 -4.26 -18.05 -14.60
C CYS A 25 -3.81 -17.87 -16.05
N THR A 26 -4.52 -18.48 -17.01
CA THR A 26 -4.17 -18.30 -18.41
C THR A 26 -4.36 -16.83 -18.81
N LYS A 27 -3.61 -16.34 -19.81
CA LYS A 27 -3.78 -14.97 -20.34
C LYS A 27 -5.24 -14.67 -20.71
N SER A 28 -5.94 -15.65 -21.29
CA SER A 28 -7.37 -15.54 -21.63
C SER A 28 -8.24 -15.43 -20.38
N THR A 29 -7.99 -16.23 -19.35
CA THR A 29 -8.70 -16.14 -18.06
C THR A 29 -8.52 -14.77 -17.42
N LEU A 30 -7.29 -14.25 -17.41
CA LEU A 30 -6.99 -12.91 -16.88
C LEU A 30 -7.70 -11.83 -17.70
N GLN A 31 -7.66 -11.88 -19.03
CA GLN A 31 -8.38 -10.93 -19.89
C GLN A 31 -9.88 -10.94 -19.65
N THR A 32 -10.50 -12.12 -19.50
CA THR A 32 -11.91 -12.23 -19.16
C THR A 32 -12.20 -11.65 -17.78
N LEU A 33 -11.38 -11.96 -16.77
CA LEU A 33 -11.54 -11.40 -15.43
C LEU A 33 -11.35 -9.88 -15.40
N TYR A 34 -10.42 -9.34 -16.20
CA TYR A 34 -10.27 -7.89 -16.40
C TYR A 34 -11.48 -7.27 -17.07
N ALA A 35 -12.03 -7.89 -18.11
CA ALA A 35 -13.23 -7.39 -18.79
C ALA A 35 -14.45 -7.39 -17.84
N ILE A 36 -14.67 -8.49 -17.09
CA ILE A 36 -15.76 -8.57 -16.12
C ILE A 36 -15.53 -7.55 -15.00
N THR A 37 -14.29 -7.39 -14.54
CA THR A 37 -13.89 -6.35 -13.58
C THR A 37 -14.26 -4.95 -14.06
N TYR A 38 -13.91 -4.63 -15.31
CA TYR A 38 -14.23 -3.37 -15.95
C TYR A 38 -15.75 -3.15 -16.05
N PHE A 39 -16.53 -4.16 -16.44
CA PHE A 39 -17.98 -4.05 -16.42
C PHE A 39 -18.56 -3.89 -15.01
N SER A 40 -17.97 -4.55 -14.00
CA SER A 40 -18.42 -4.39 -12.61
C SER A 40 -18.19 -2.97 -12.10
N TYR A 41 -17.13 -2.31 -12.57
CA TYR A 41 -16.80 -0.92 -12.26
C TYR A 41 -17.85 0.06 -12.76
N GLU A 42 -18.47 -0.19 -13.92
CA GLU A 42 -19.54 0.66 -14.48
C GLU A 42 -20.90 0.48 -13.77
N THR A 43 -21.13 -0.67 -13.13
CA THR A 43 -22.46 -0.99 -12.59
C THR A 43 -22.65 -0.61 -11.13
N ASP A 44 -21.57 -0.48 -10.35
CA ASP A 44 -21.59 -0.32 -8.89
C ASP A 44 -22.42 -1.35 -8.07
N ILE A 45 -23.05 -2.31 -8.74
CA ILE A 45 -23.97 -3.31 -8.18
C ILE A 45 -23.30 -4.70 -8.08
N ILE A 46 -22.26 -4.94 -8.89
CA ILE A 46 -21.57 -6.23 -8.97
C ILE A 46 -20.21 -6.13 -8.29
N ASP A 47 -19.96 -6.99 -7.32
CA ASP A 47 -18.67 -7.21 -6.69
C ASP A 47 -18.03 -8.49 -7.24
N ILE A 48 -16.74 -8.40 -7.58
CA ILE A 48 -15.92 -9.56 -7.95
C ILE A 48 -14.91 -9.82 -6.84
N ALA A 49 -14.78 -11.08 -6.44
CA ALA A 49 -13.72 -11.52 -5.56
C ALA A 49 -13.01 -12.74 -6.16
N CYS A 50 -11.68 -12.71 -6.16
CA CYS A 50 -10.84 -13.83 -6.54
C CYS A 50 -10.01 -14.30 -5.35
N THR A 51 -9.95 -15.61 -5.15
CA THR A 51 -9.08 -16.26 -4.15
C THR A 51 -8.20 -17.32 -4.85
N PRO A 52 -6.86 -17.13 -4.89
CA PRO A 52 -6.08 -16.00 -4.37
C PRO A 52 -6.32 -14.69 -5.14
N ASN A 53 -5.94 -13.55 -4.54
CA ASN A 53 -6.10 -12.23 -5.16
C ASN A 53 -5.24 -12.14 -6.44
N ILE A 54 -5.89 -12.27 -7.60
CA ILE A 54 -5.23 -12.25 -8.91
C ILE A 54 -4.75 -10.86 -9.35
N TRP A 55 -5.18 -9.80 -8.66
CA TRP A 55 -4.75 -8.43 -8.91
C TRP A 55 -3.39 -8.13 -8.26
N SER A 56 -2.79 -9.11 -7.56
CA SER A 56 -1.42 -9.00 -7.07
C SER A 56 -0.39 -9.40 -8.14
N ASN A 57 0.80 -8.81 -8.05
CA ASN A 57 1.91 -9.06 -8.98
C ASN A 57 2.33 -10.53 -9.06
N SER A 58 2.05 -11.35 -8.03
CA SER A 58 2.34 -12.79 -8.05
C SER A 58 1.60 -13.53 -9.18
N PHE A 59 0.48 -12.98 -9.67
CA PHE A 59 -0.32 -13.56 -10.76
C PHE A 59 -0.26 -12.75 -12.06
N ILE A 60 0.20 -11.49 -12.00
CA ILE A 60 0.40 -10.61 -13.15
C ILE A 60 1.88 -10.67 -13.55
N ASN A 61 2.29 -11.74 -14.24
CA ASN A 61 3.65 -11.81 -14.79
C ASN A 61 3.69 -11.18 -16.20
N THR A 62 4.33 -10.01 -16.28
CA THR A 62 4.92 -9.29 -17.44
C THR A 62 4.04 -8.93 -18.66
N ASN A 63 4.05 -7.64 -19.01
CA ASN A 63 3.65 -7.03 -20.30
C ASN A 63 2.16 -7.08 -20.72
N ALA A 64 1.23 -7.06 -19.76
CA ALA A 64 -0.20 -6.90 -20.05
C ALA A 64 -0.78 -5.61 -19.45
N TYR A 65 -0.09 -4.48 -19.64
CA TYR A 65 -0.80 -3.20 -19.66
C TYR A 65 -1.61 -3.21 -20.96
N CYS A 66 -2.90 -3.51 -20.87
CA CYS A 66 -3.82 -3.20 -21.95
C CYS A 66 -3.74 -1.69 -22.16
N GLU A 67 -3.27 -1.26 -23.33
CA GLU A 67 -3.36 0.12 -23.79
C GLU A 67 -4.80 0.58 -23.57
N PHE A 68 -4.99 1.52 -22.65
CA PHE A 68 -6.27 2.14 -22.40
C PHE A 68 -6.36 3.30 -23.39
N ASP A 69 -7.14 3.13 -24.44
CA ASP A 69 -7.46 4.21 -25.37
C ASP A 69 -8.04 5.38 -24.57
N SER A 70 -7.39 6.52 -24.75
CA SER A 70 -7.74 7.84 -24.26
C SER A 70 -9.04 8.35 -24.88
N ASP A 71 -9.98 8.83 -24.06
CA ASP A 71 -10.51 10.21 -24.20
C ASP A 71 -11.48 10.62 -23.06
N PRO A 72 -11.71 11.94 -22.84
CA PRO A 72 -11.62 12.52 -21.51
C PRO A 72 -12.85 13.38 -21.11
N THR A 73 -12.71 14.06 -19.96
CA THR A 73 -13.33 15.34 -19.53
C THR A 73 -14.64 15.29 -18.70
N PRO A 74 -14.98 16.39 -17.97
CA PRO A 74 -14.17 17.04 -16.92
C PRO A 74 -15.04 17.42 -15.68
N GLY A 75 -14.42 17.52 -14.50
CA GLY A 75 -15.11 17.96 -13.28
C GLY A 75 -14.16 18.60 -12.28
N LEU A 76 -13.83 19.86 -12.53
CA LEU A 76 -12.98 20.74 -11.71
C LEU A 76 -13.55 20.99 -10.31
N VAL A 77 -12.73 20.83 -9.27
CA VAL A 77 -12.82 21.60 -8.00
C VAL A 77 -11.37 21.84 -7.50
N PRO A 78 -11.04 23.02 -6.93
CA PRO A 78 -9.69 23.60 -6.98
C PRO A 78 -8.67 23.01 -6.01
N TYR A 79 -7.43 22.99 -6.51
CA TYR A 79 -6.17 22.89 -5.80
C TYR A 79 -5.94 24.01 -4.79
N ILE A 80 -5.46 23.65 -3.60
CA ILE A 80 -4.41 24.41 -2.88
C ILE A 80 -3.55 23.38 -2.14
N TYR A 81 -2.29 23.19 -2.54
CA TYR A 81 -1.18 22.95 -1.61
C TYR A 81 0.10 23.48 -2.26
N SER A 82 0.64 24.52 -1.64
CA SER A 82 1.98 25.03 -1.93
C SER A 82 3.00 23.99 -1.49
N GLN A 83 3.98 23.72 -2.36
CA GLN A 83 5.15 22.93 -2.05
C GLN A 83 5.99 23.67 -1.01
N ASP A 84 5.96 23.21 0.24
CA ASP A 84 7.05 23.44 1.19
C ASP A 84 7.50 22.07 1.69
N SER A 85 8.66 21.66 1.19
CA SER A 85 9.34 20.41 1.47
C SER A 85 9.73 20.28 2.93
N CYS A 86 9.67 19.05 3.45
CA CYS A 86 10.20 18.64 4.74
C CYS A 86 11.74 18.54 4.73
N ASP A 87 12.44 19.62 4.36
CA ASP A 87 13.89 19.68 4.34
C ASP A 87 14.39 20.66 5.41
N SER A 88 14.27 20.30 6.69
CA SER A 88 15.15 20.84 7.73
C SER A 88 14.88 20.16 9.06
N ILE A 89 15.79 19.26 9.45
CA ILE A 89 16.48 19.17 10.75
C ILE A 89 17.17 17.80 10.74
N MET A 90 18.47 17.79 10.42
CA MET A 90 19.52 17.01 11.08
C MET A 90 20.86 17.40 10.44
N SER A 91 21.53 18.37 11.05
CA SER A 91 22.89 18.78 10.70
C SER A 91 23.88 18.36 11.79
N SER A 92 24.69 17.32 11.48
CA SER A 92 26.15 17.12 11.78
C SER A 92 26.69 17.08 13.24
N PRO A 93 27.97 16.68 13.48
CA PRO A 93 28.88 15.75 12.75
C PRO A 93 29.75 14.81 13.66
N MET A 94 30.66 14.03 13.01
CA MET A 94 32.04 13.66 13.48
C MET A 94 32.21 12.38 14.35
N GLN A 95 33.18 11.44 14.22
CA GLN A 95 34.43 11.28 13.43
C GLN A 95 34.97 9.81 13.56
N GLN A 96 35.59 9.26 12.48
CA GLN A 96 36.89 8.52 12.33
C GLN A 96 37.45 7.61 13.46
N ALA A 97 38.24 6.53 13.29
CA ALA A 97 38.91 5.72 12.24
C ALA A 97 39.45 4.41 12.95
N LEU A 98 39.89 3.28 12.36
CA LEU A 98 41.15 2.96 11.64
C LEU A 98 41.25 1.43 11.36
N THR A 99 41.54 1.06 10.10
CA THR A 99 42.54 0.14 9.47
C THR A 99 43.00 -1.26 10.00
N THR A 100 43.44 -2.06 8.99
CA THR A 100 44.36 -3.26 8.92
C THR A 100 43.71 -4.65 9.02
N ASP A 101 44.07 -5.72 8.31
CA ASP A 101 44.85 -5.99 7.07
C ASP A 101 44.57 -7.45 6.61
N LEU A 102 45.03 -7.81 5.40
CA LEU A 102 44.86 -9.07 4.63
C LEU A 102 45.19 -10.41 5.34
N SER A 103 44.46 -11.49 4.97
CA SER A 103 45.03 -12.75 4.40
C SER A 103 43.97 -13.81 4.02
N SER A 104 44.05 -14.33 2.79
CA SER A 104 43.59 -15.67 2.32
C SER A 104 44.85 -16.53 2.04
N PRO A 105 44.82 -17.84 1.68
CA PRO A 105 43.70 -18.75 1.32
C PRO A 105 43.78 -20.16 1.98
N ASP A 106 42.76 -21.03 1.80
CA ASP A 106 42.90 -22.33 1.08
C ASP A 106 41.59 -23.18 1.08
N SER A 107 41.48 -23.93 -0.02
CA SER A 107 40.65 -25.06 -0.47
C SER A 107 39.65 -25.80 0.44
N GLY A 108 38.55 -26.25 -0.18
CA GLY A 108 37.94 -27.55 0.16
C GLY A 108 36.42 -27.69 0.00
N PHE A 109 36.00 -28.45 -1.02
CA PHE A 109 34.78 -29.24 -1.14
C PHE A 109 33.42 -28.53 -1.36
N GLY A 110 32.92 -28.69 -2.60
CA GLY A 110 31.55 -28.42 -2.97
C GLY A 110 30.60 -29.48 -2.42
N GLU A 111 29.56 -29.01 -1.76
CA GLU A 111 28.28 -29.68 -1.68
C GLU A 111 27.22 -28.76 -2.25
N ASP A 112 26.40 -29.36 -3.11
CA ASP A 112 25.34 -28.78 -3.91
C ASP A 112 24.22 -28.21 -3.01
N VAL A 113 24.37 -26.95 -2.62
CA VAL A 113 23.30 -26.18 -1.98
C VAL A 113 22.39 -25.66 -3.08
N THR A 114 21.28 -26.38 -3.27
CA THR A 114 20.08 -25.92 -3.96
C THR A 114 19.87 -24.42 -3.74
N SER A 115 20.06 -23.65 -4.81
CA SER A 115 19.90 -22.20 -4.83
C SER A 115 18.44 -21.85 -4.52
N LYS A 116 18.21 -21.37 -3.29
CA LYS A 116 16.98 -20.65 -2.98
C LYS A 116 16.97 -19.37 -3.82
N SER A 117 15.97 -19.32 -4.69
CA SER A 117 15.55 -18.22 -5.55
C SER A 117 15.77 -16.83 -4.94
N SER A 118 16.30 -15.95 -5.78
CA SER A 118 16.42 -14.49 -5.65
C SER A 118 15.29 -13.81 -4.86
N SER A 119 15.70 -12.89 -4.00
CA SER A 119 14.90 -12.00 -3.16
C SER A 119 13.81 -11.26 -3.95
N ASP A 120 12.55 -11.52 -3.63
CA ASP A 120 11.35 -10.88 -4.22
C ASP A 120 11.16 -9.44 -3.70
N THR A 121 12.13 -8.56 -3.94
CA THR A 121 11.98 -7.13 -3.64
C THR A 121 11.18 -6.47 -4.77
N PHE A 122 10.10 -5.77 -4.41
CA PHE A 122 9.27 -5.00 -5.35
C PHE A 122 9.77 -3.55 -5.43
N SER A 123 9.82 -2.98 -6.63
CA SER A 123 10.28 -1.59 -6.84
C SER A 123 9.28 -0.78 -7.65
N LEU A 124 9.07 0.48 -7.27
CA LEU A 124 8.25 1.46 -7.99
C LEU A 124 8.81 2.87 -7.80
N CYS A 125 8.35 3.85 -8.59
CA CYS A 125 8.70 5.25 -8.37
C CYS A 125 7.68 5.93 -7.43
N ASP A 126 8.19 6.71 -6.47
CA ASP A 126 7.39 7.57 -5.59
C ASP A 126 7.02 8.90 -6.29
N MET A 127 6.32 9.78 -5.55
CA MET A 127 5.90 11.09 -6.04
C MET A 127 7.03 12.09 -6.34
N ASN A 128 8.25 11.81 -5.87
CA ASN A 128 9.45 12.60 -6.07
C ASN A 128 10.41 11.91 -7.07
N HIS A 129 9.93 10.91 -7.80
CA HIS A 129 10.68 10.09 -8.77
C HIS A 129 11.84 9.28 -8.14
N ASN A 130 11.83 9.06 -6.83
CA ASN A 130 12.75 8.15 -6.18
C ASN A 130 12.28 6.71 -6.33
N ILE A 131 13.25 5.78 -6.36
CA ILE A 131 12.95 4.36 -6.37
C ILE A 131 12.57 3.91 -4.96
N LEU A 132 11.30 3.59 -4.77
CA LEU A 132 10.78 2.96 -3.58
C LEU A 132 10.98 1.45 -3.65
N GLN A 133 11.76 0.91 -2.71
CA GLN A 133 12.00 -0.52 -2.55
C GLN A 133 11.09 -1.09 -1.46
N VAL A 134 10.40 -2.17 -1.77
CA VAL A 134 9.47 -2.88 -0.88
C VAL A 134 9.99 -4.30 -0.70
N GLY A 135 10.54 -4.58 0.48
CA GLY A 135 11.06 -5.90 0.80
C GLY A 135 9.95 -6.94 1.03
N PRO A 136 10.26 -8.24 0.91
CA PRO A 136 9.26 -9.31 0.99
C PRO A 136 8.55 -9.41 2.36
N ASN A 137 9.16 -8.87 3.43
CA ASN A 137 8.55 -8.83 4.77
C ASN A 137 7.98 -7.44 5.11
N ALA A 138 7.85 -6.55 4.12
CA ALA A 138 7.23 -5.25 4.34
C ALA A 138 5.77 -5.43 4.78
N ARG A 139 5.34 -4.60 5.73
CA ARG A 139 4.00 -4.67 6.32
C ARG A 139 3.17 -3.47 5.94
N PHE A 140 1.86 -3.67 5.85
CA PHE A 140 0.94 -2.70 5.29
C PHE A 140 -0.26 -2.49 6.20
N PHE A 141 -0.64 -1.24 6.43
CA PHE A 141 -1.77 -0.89 7.27
C PHE A 141 -2.64 0.17 6.62
N VAL A 142 -3.94 0.07 6.83
CA VAL A 142 -4.87 1.18 6.57
C VAL A 142 -4.88 2.12 7.77
N ILE A 143 -4.76 3.41 7.51
CA ILE A 143 -4.89 4.49 8.50
C ILE A 143 -6.17 5.26 8.23
N LYS A 144 -7.01 5.38 9.26
CA LYS A 144 -8.30 6.09 9.19
C LYS A 144 -8.27 7.33 10.06
N SER A 145 -8.40 8.50 9.42
CA SER A 145 -8.57 9.76 10.15
C SER A 145 -10.04 10.18 10.20
N TYR A 146 -10.48 10.76 11.31
CA TYR A 146 -11.78 11.43 11.39
C TYR A 146 -11.76 12.84 10.80
N SER A 147 -10.58 13.47 10.73
CA SER A 147 -10.42 14.84 10.26
C SER A 147 -9.48 14.89 9.06
N PRO A 148 -9.86 15.54 7.95
CA PRO A 148 -8.93 15.83 6.87
C PRO A 148 -7.79 16.78 7.33
N LEU A 149 -8.06 17.64 8.33
CA LEU A 149 -7.05 18.55 8.87
C LEU A 149 -5.93 17.80 9.60
N ASP A 150 -6.22 16.66 10.22
CA ASP A 150 -5.16 15.84 10.85
C ASP A 150 -4.23 15.26 9.78
N VAL A 151 -4.76 14.85 8.63
CA VAL A 151 -3.96 14.34 7.50
C VAL A 151 -3.11 15.44 6.89
N GLU A 152 -3.65 16.66 6.77
CA GLU A 152 -2.89 17.84 6.34
C GLU A 152 -1.77 18.18 7.32
N ALA A 153 -2.05 18.17 8.63
CA ALA A 153 -1.05 18.39 9.67
C ALA A 153 0.06 17.32 9.60
N ALA A 154 -0.31 16.06 9.41
CA ALA A 154 0.63 14.95 9.25
C ALA A 154 1.52 15.07 8.02
N LEU A 155 0.97 15.58 6.92
CA LEU A 155 1.72 15.89 5.71
C LEU A 155 2.74 17.01 5.98
N LYS A 156 2.29 18.10 6.58
CA LYS A 156 3.12 19.27 6.88
C LYS A 156 4.23 18.99 7.90
N HIS A 157 3.94 18.20 8.91
CA HIS A 157 4.85 17.94 10.04
C HIS A 157 5.57 16.59 9.96
N CYS A 158 5.26 15.77 8.95
CA CYS A 158 5.86 14.43 8.73
C CYS A 158 5.79 13.52 9.96
N VAL A 159 4.69 13.59 10.69
CA VAL A 159 4.44 12.76 11.87
C VAL A 159 3.02 12.22 11.84
N TRP A 160 2.81 11.11 12.53
CA TRP A 160 1.48 10.57 12.76
C TRP A 160 1.32 10.05 14.19
N THR A 161 0.07 9.86 14.56
CA THR A 161 -0.36 9.16 15.77
C THR A 161 -1.68 8.44 15.48
N SER A 162 -1.89 7.28 16.10
CA SER A 162 -3.16 6.57 16.08
C SER A 162 -3.72 6.48 17.51
N THR A 163 -4.82 5.76 17.68
CA THR A 163 -5.35 5.37 18.99
C THR A 163 -4.31 4.58 19.78
N GLU A 164 -4.45 4.49 21.12
CA GLU A 164 -3.53 3.69 21.95
C GLU A 164 -3.39 2.24 21.47
N LEU A 165 -4.51 1.61 21.08
CA LEU A 165 -4.50 0.26 20.52
C LEU A 165 -3.81 0.21 19.15
N GLY A 166 -4.04 1.21 18.30
CA GLY A 166 -3.40 1.32 17.00
C GLY A 166 -1.89 1.52 17.11
N ASN A 167 -1.45 2.42 17.98
CA ASN A 167 -0.04 2.66 18.29
C ASN A 167 0.64 1.39 18.83
N LYS A 168 0.00 0.64 19.74
CA LYS A 168 0.52 -0.66 20.20
C LYS A 168 0.73 -1.67 19.06
N LYS A 169 -0.21 -1.73 18.11
CA LYS A 169 -0.09 -2.62 16.93
C LYS A 169 1.04 -2.20 16.01
N LEU A 170 1.11 -0.91 15.69
CA LEU A 170 2.15 -0.36 14.80
C LEU A 170 3.54 -0.49 15.42
N ALA A 171 3.68 -0.20 16.71
CA ALA A 171 4.95 -0.35 17.44
C ALA A 171 5.44 -1.81 17.44
N LYS A 172 4.53 -2.77 17.71
CA LYS A 172 4.85 -4.19 17.61
C LYS A 172 5.26 -4.57 16.19
N ALA A 173 4.52 -4.09 15.19
CA ALA A 173 4.84 -4.40 13.81
C ALA A 173 6.21 -3.85 13.38
N PHE A 174 6.59 -2.67 13.89
CA PHE A 174 7.86 -2.01 13.58
C PHE A 174 9.05 -2.77 14.15
N GLU A 175 8.87 -3.43 15.31
CA GLU A 175 9.88 -4.33 15.89
C GLU A 175 10.02 -5.65 15.11
N GLU A 176 8.94 -6.10 14.45
CA GLU A 176 8.88 -7.40 13.78
C GLU A 176 9.37 -7.38 12.33
N THR A 177 9.59 -6.21 11.70
CA THR A 177 10.03 -6.13 10.30
C THR A 177 11.19 -5.15 10.09
N SER A 178 12.17 -5.56 9.28
CA SER A 178 13.23 -4.69 8.75
C SER A 178 12.89 -4.04 7.42
N ASP A 179 11.83 -4.50 6.76
CA ASP A 179 11.53 -4.18 5.35
C ASP A 179 10.57 -2.97 5.23
N GLY A 180 10.23 -2.35 6.36
CA GLY A 180 9.43 -1.14 6.44
C GLY A 180 7.93 -1.39 6.65
N ILE A 181 7.27 -0.33 7.11
CA ILE A 181 5.82 -0.29 7.31
C ILE A 181 5.22 0.81 6.45
N PHE A 182 4.28 0.43 5.59
CA PHE A 182 3.55 1.32 4.71
C PHE A 182 2.13 1.56 5.21
N LEU A 183 1.70 2.81 5.16
CA LEU A 183 0.48 3.32 5.74
C LEU A 183 -0.38 3.94 4.64
N PHE A 184 -1.55 3.37 4.37
CA PHE A 184 -2.51 3.88 3.40
C PHE A 184 -3.55 4.76 4.09
N TYR A 185 -3.49 6.08 3.84
CA TYR A 185 -4.33 7.06 4.51
C TYR A 185 -5.69 7.20 3.82
N SER A 186 -6.76 7.22 4.62
CA SER A 186 -8.11 7.49 4.16
C SER A 186 -8.93 8.20 5.24
N VAL A 187 -9.47 9.37 4.92
CA VAL A 187 -10.40 10.08 5.81
C VAL A 187 -11.75 9.34 5.90
N ASN A 188 -12.35 9.28 7.08
CA ASN A 188 -13.66 8.66 7.28
C ASN A 188 -14.73 9.40 6.48
N GLY A 189 -15.58 8.65 5.77
CA GLY A 189 -16.64 9.21 4.93
C GLY A 189 -16.17 9.84 3.61
N SER A 190 -14.86 9.90 3.31
CA SER A 190 -14.36 10.55 2.08
C SER A 190 -14.56 9.73 0.81
N SER A 191 -14.82 8.43 0.93
CA SER A 191 -14.90 7.43 -0.15
C SER A 191 -13.64 7.32 -1.03
N ARG A 192 -12.47 7.71 -0.49
CA ARG A 192 -11.17 7.66 -1.18
C ARG A 192 -10.03 7.34 -0.23
N PHE A 193 -8.92 6.87 -0.80
CA PHE A 193 -7.62 6.96 -0.15
C PHE A 193 -6.89 8.20 -0.67
N CYS A 194 -6.19 8.93 0.22
CA CYS A 194 -5.60 10.23 -0.09
C CYS A 194 -4.06 10.22 -0.13
N GLY A 195 -3.42 9.14 0.30
CA GLY A 195 -1.98 9.04 0.21
C GLY A 195 -1.39 7.80 0.87
N VAL A 196 -0.07 7.70 0.73
CA VAL A 196 0.75 6.63 1.30
C VAL A 196 1.97 7.24 1.96
N ALA A 197 2.24 6.81 3.19
CA ALA A 197 3.48 7.14 3.88
C ALA A 197 4.13 5.89 4.46
N GLN A 198 5.43 5.96 4.73
CA GLN A 198 6.20 4.92 5.40
C GLN A 198 6.57 5.38 6.82
N MET A 199 6.34 4.53 7.82
CA MET A 199 6.78 4.78 9.20
C MET A 199 8.30 4.72 9.28
N GLN A 200 8.92 5.76 9.88
CA GLN A 200 10.37 5.95 9.86
C GLN A 200 11.06 5.59 11.19
N ALA A 201 10.34 5.60 12.31
CA ALA A 201 10.91 5.27 13.61
C ALA A 201 9.83 4.73 14.56
N GLN A 202 10.28 4.15 15.68
CA GLN A 202 9.42 3.66 16.74
C GLN A 202 8.60 4.79 17.37
N ILE A 203 7.43 4.42 17.91
CA ILE A 203 6.52 5.38 18.57
C ILE A 203 7.13 5.92 19.85
N ASP A 204 7.22 7.24 19.94
CA ASP A 204 7.68 7.95 21.12
C ASP A 204 6.47 8.39 21.95
N TYR A 205 6.15 7.63 23.00
CA TYR A 205 5.05 7.89 23.92
C TYR A 205 5.31 9.05 24.89
N THR A 206 6.51 9.63 24.91
CA THR A 206 6.86 10.77 25.77
C THR A 206 6.61 12.11 25.09
N LYS A 207 6.51 12.12 23.75
CA LYS A 207 6.23 13.33 22.98
C LYS A 207 4.73 13.58 22.87
N GLU A 208 4.38 14.84 23.03
CA GLU A 208 3.04 15.38 22.84
C GLU A 208 3.09 16.50 21.80
N THR A 209 1.98 16.76 21.13
CA THR A 209 1.85 17.82 20.13
C THR A 209 0.39 18.30 20.09
N ASP A 210 0.21 19.56 19.75
CA ASP A 210 -1.07 20.24 19.63
C ASP A 210 -1.53 20.44 18.17
N ILE A 211 -0.83 19.81 17.20
CA ILE A 211 -1.17 19.93 15.77
C ILE A 211 -2.46 19.18 15.38
N TRP A 212 -2.93 18.26 16.23
CA TRP A 212 -4.14 17.46 15.97
C TRP A 212 -5.39 18.25 16.34
N VAL A 213 -6.47 18.04 15.59
CA VAL A 213 -7.77 18.68 15.86
C VAL A 213 -8.28 18.34 17.26
N GLU A 214 -8.12 17.10 17.70
CA GLU A 214 -8.44 16.66 19.07
C GLU A 214 -7.15 16.53 19.90
N SER A 215 -6.79 17.56 20.65
CA SER A 215 -5.49 17.62 21.35
C SER A 215 -5.33 16.65 22.53
N THR A 216 -6.41 16.22 23.18
CA THR A 216 -6.34 15.45 24.45
C THR A 216 -6.32 13.93 24.28
N ARG A 217 -6.63 13.43 23.08
CA ARG A 217 -6.88 12.01 22.85
C ARG A 217 -5.64 11.23 22.42
N TRP A 218 -4.71 11.89 21.74
CA TRP A 218 -3.62 11.23 21.05
C TRP A 218 -2.38 11.19 21.92
N LYS A 219 -1.84 9.98 22.12
CA LYS A 219 -0.63 9.75 22.90
C LYS A 219 0.38 9.00 22.07
N GLY A 220 1.59 9.53 22.06
CA GLY A 220 2.71 9.01 21.30
C GLY A 220 2.69 9.48 19.85
N ILE A 221 3.88 9.75 19.32
CA ILE A 221 4.08 10.28 17.98
C ILE A 221 5.16 9.46 17.30
N PHE A 222 5.01 9.21 16.01
CA PHE A 222 6.05 8.61 15.20
C PHE A 222 6.24 9.37 13.88
N PRO A 223 7.48 9.47 13.38
CA PRO A 223 7.75 10.11 12.11
C PRO A 223 7.30 9.24 10.93
N VAL A 224 6.84 9.89 9.87
CA VAL A 224 6.42 9.26 8.61
C VAL A 224 7.03 9.98 7.42
N GLN A 225 7.34 9.25 6.36
CA GLN A 225 7.78 9.79 5.07
C GLN A 225 6.70 9.55 4.03
N TRP A 226 6.22 10.62 3.39
CA TRP A 226 5.18 10.52 2.36
C TRP A 226 5.76 10.10 1.01
N HIS A 227 5.17 9.07 0.41
CA HIS A 227 5.55 8.53 -0.91
C HIS A 227 4.52 8.89 -1.99
N PHE A 228 3.25 9.04 -1.59
CA PHE A 228 2.17 9.47 -2.49
C PHE A 228 1.21 10.40 -1.76
N VAL A 229 0.83 11.50 -2.42
CA VAL A 229 -0.23 12.42 -1.98
C VAL A 229 -1.16 12.65 -3.17
N ILE A 230 -2.20 11.81 -3.26
CA ILE A 230 -3.16 11.80 -4.36
C ILE A 230 -4.46 11.15 -3.90
N ASP A 231 -5.58 11.78 -4.25
CA ASP A 231 -6.92 11.23 -4.02
C ASP A 231 -7.25 10.17 -5.06
N ILE A 232 -7.46 8.93 -4.62
CA ILE A 232 -7.89 7.81 -5.46
C ILE A 232 -9.24 7.28 -4.95
N PRO A 233 -10.31 7.35 -5.76
CA PRO A 233 -11.63 6.85 -5.40
C PRO A 233 -11.64 5.37 -5.00
N ASN A 234 -12.47 5.02 -4.01
CA ASN A 234 -12.58 3.65 -3.48
C ASN A 234 -12.92 2.59 -4.53
N LYS A 235 -13.59 2.96 -5.63
CA LYS A 235 -13.92 2.03 -6.73
C LYS A 235 -12.70 1.33 -7.31
N PHE A 236 -11.52 1.96 -7.29
CA PHE A 236 -10.26 1.36 -7.76
C PHE A 236 -9.66 0.33 -6.78
N PHE A 237 -10.13 0.31 -5.53
CA PHE A 237 -9.65 -0.61 -4.50
C PHE A 237 -10.69 -1.66 -4.09
N ARG A 238 -11.95 -1.56 -4.56
CA ARG A 238 -13.09 -2.39 -4.10
C ARG A 238 -12.86 -3.90 -4.27
N LEU A 239 -12.05 -4.28 -5.25
CA LEU A 239 -11.74 -5.68 -5.58
C LEU A 239 -10.66 -6.29 -4.70
N LEU A 240 -9.85 -5.44 -4.03
CA LEU A 240 -8.84 -5.91 -3.10
C LEU A 240 -9.53 -6.31 -1.80
N ARG A 241 -9.46 -7.61 -1.48
CA ARG A 241 -10.15 -8.20 -0.30
C ARG A 241 -9.14 -8.48 0.80
N VAL A 242 -9.56 -8.34 2.05
CA VAL A 242 -8.71 -8.58 3.23
C VAL A 242 -9.20 -9.82 3.97
N PRO A 243 -8.52 -10.99 3.86
CA PRO A 243 -8.96 -12.23 4.48
C PRO A 243 -9.12 -12.15 5.99
N ALA A 244 -8.21 -11.45 6.66
CA ALA A 244 -8.25 -11.22 8.11
C ALA A 244 -9.42 -10.32 8.57
N ASN A 245 -10.11 -9.66 7.64
CA ASN A 245 -11.27 -8.80 7.90
C ASN A 245 -12.53 -9.36 7.24
N GLU A 246 -12.81 -10.65 7.48
CA GLU A 246 -14.00 -11.34 6.95
C GLU A 246 -14.10 -11.29 5.40
N ASN A 247 -12.96 -11.24 4.70
CA ASN A 247 -12.89 -11.03 3.24
C ASN A 247 -13.63 -9.75 2.76
N LYS A 248 -13.80 -8.74 3.61
CA LYS A 248 -14.37 -7.45 3.19
C LYS A 248 -13.41 -6.73 2.23
N PRO A 249 -13.92 -5.84 1.36
CA PRO A 249 -13.07 -4.95 0.58
C PRO A 249 -12.11 -4.17 1.48
N VAL A 250 -10.91 -3.86 0.97
CA VAL A 250 -9.92 -3.05 1.69
C VAL A 250 -10.47 -1.65 2.02
N THR A 251 -11.41 -1.15 1.22
CA THR A 251 -12.13 0.12 1.45
C THR A 251 -12.98 0.13 2.72
N ASN A 252 -13.30 -1.06 3.26
CA ASN A 252 -14.11 -1.23 4.47
C ASN A 252 -13.23 -1.47 5.72
N SER A 253 -11.92 -1.28 5.58
CA SER A 253 -10.96 -1.43 6.67
C SER A 253 -11.16 -0.37 7.75
N ARG A 254 -10.93 -0.77 9.00
CA ARG A 254 -10.85 0.14 10.15
C ARG A 254 -9.43 0.66 10.33
N ASP A 255 -9.27 1.62 11.25
CA ASP A 255 -7.96 2.15 11.60
C ASP A 255 -7.02 1.02 12.05
N THR A 256 -5.77 1.05 11.56
CA THR A 256 -4.72 0.05 11.79
C THR A 256 -5.10 -1.37 11.37
N GLN A 257 -5.95 -1.53 10.36
CA GLN A 257 -6.18 -2.82 9.72
C GLN A 257 -4.93 -3.24 8.96
N GLU A 258 -4.33 -4.36 9.36
CA GLU A 258 -3.22 -4.96 8.63
C GLU A 258 -3.69 -5.59 7.32
N LEU A 259 -2.90 -5.42 6.27
CA LEU A 259 -3.16 -5.95 4.94
C LEU A 259 -2.15 -7.06 4.61
N PRO A 260 -2.59 -8.11 3.88
CA PRO A 260 -1.66 -9.05 3.28
C PRO A 260 -0.66 -8.34 2.37
N HIS A 261 0.57 -8.86 2.31
CA HIS A 261 1.66 -8.26 1.53
C HIS A 261 1.25 -8.02 0.07
N GLU A 262 0.60 -9.01 -0.54
CA GLU A 262 0.15 -8.95 -1.93
C GLU A 262 -0.95 -7.88 -2.18
N VAL A 263 -1.77 -7.59 -1.16
CA VAL A 263 -2.77 -6.52 -1.22
C VAL A 263 -2.08 -5.15 -1.12
N GLY A 264 -1.11 -5.01 -0.21
CA GLY A 264 -0.33 -3.79 -0.05
C GLY A 264 0.45 -3.40 -1.30
N VAL A 265 1.13 -4.36 -1.92
CA VAL A 265 1.84 -4.15 -3.19
C VAL A 265 0.88 -3.75 -4.32
N ALA A 266 -0.29 -4.40 -4.42
CA ALA A 266 -1.30 -4.03 -5.41
C ALA A 266 -1.81 -2.60 -5.21
N MET A 267 -2.01 -2.16 -3.95
CA MET A 267 -2.39 -0.78 -3.67
C MET A 267 -1.28 0.20 -4.08
N LEU A 268 -0.02 -0.07 -3.77
CA LEU A 268 1.12 0.77 -4.20
C LEU A 268 1.20 0.93 -5.72
N ASN A 269 0.99 -0.14 -6.47
CA ASN A 269 0.89 -0.11 -7.94
C ASN A 269 -0.20 0.84 -8.43
N ILE A 270 -1.39 0.79 -7.83
CA ILE A 270 -2.50 1.67 -8.17
C ILE A 270 -2.09 3.13 -7.92
N PHE A 271 -1.51 3.44 -6.76
CA PHE A 271 -1.00 4.78 -6.45
C PHE A 271 0.03 5.29 -7.47
N SER A 272 1.00 4.45 -7.82
CA SER A 272 2.04 4.77 -8.82
C SER A 272 1.46 5.03 -10.21
N GLY A 273 0.48 4.22 -10.63
CA GLY A 273 -0.21 4.37 -11.91
C GLY A 273 -0.97 5.71 -12.02
N PHE A 274 -1.77 6.05 -11.01
CA PHE A 274 -2.49 7.33 -10.98
C PHE A 274 -1.55 8.54 -10.92
N HIS A 275 -0.45 8.42 -10.18
CA HIS A 275 0.54 9.49 -10.11
C HIS A 275 1.18 9.76 -11.49
N SER A 276 1.52 8.70 -12.22
CA SER A 276 2.14 8.81 -13.55
C SER A 276 1.20 9.47 -14.57
N GLN A 277 -0.09 9.12 -14.57
CA GLN A 277 -1.10 9.72 -15.48
C GLN A 277 -1.33 11.21 -15.24
N LYS A 278 -1.24 11.64 -13.98
CA LYS A 278 -1.43 13.04 -13.61
C LYS A 278 -0.29 13.94 -14.10
N GLN A 279 0.92 13.39 -14.31
CA GLN A 279 2.04 14.14 -14.88
C GLN A 279 1.95 14.30 -16.40
N SER A 280 1.22 13.43 -17.09
CA SER A 280 1.08 13.46 -18.55
C SER A 280 -0.11 14.29 -19.06
N SER A 281 -0.94 14.83 -18.16
CA SER A 281 -2.15 15.62 -18.47
C SER A 281 -1.93 17.10 -18.18
#